data_AF-A0A8D8UEH2-F1
#
_entry.id   AF-A0A8D8UEH2-F1
#
_cell.length_a   1.000
_cell.length_b   1.000
_cell.length_c   1.000
_cell.angle_alpha   90.00
_cell.angle_beta   90.00
_cell.angle_gamma   90.00
#
_symmetry.space_group_name_H-M   'P 1'
#
loop_
_entity.id
_entity.type
_entity.pdbx_description
1 polymer ?
#
loop_
_entity_poly.entity_id
_entity_poly.type
_entity_poly.pdbx_seq_one_letter_code
_entity_poly.pdbx_strand_id
1 'polypeptide(L)'
;MSTDCCNVCTKTTESPITTTLSDDPTINVELCLSERKWWCFLLSSIFTFILGLVIVLLWRLFAFICCRKEPELSPNDPKQKEQKAIRQGKQEFEGTFVTEAKDWAGELISGQTTTGRILVVLVFILSIASLIIYFIDASSDKVEGCQKWSDNVTQQIDLAFNIFFMVYYFIRFIAASDKLWFMLEMYSFVDYFTIPPSFVSIYLDRTWIGLRFLRALRLMTVPDILQYLNILKTSSSIRLAQLVSIFISVWLTAAGIIHLLENSGDPFEFKNPQHLSYWTCVYFLIVTMSTVGYGDVYCQTILGRTFLVFFLLVGLAIFASCIPEIIDLIGTRPKYGGTLKNERGRRHIVVCGHITYESVSHFLKDFLHEDREDVDVEVVFLHRKEPDLELEGLLKRHYTTVEFFQGTMMNAVDLERVKVHEADACLVLANKYCQDPDAEDAANIMRVISIKNYSDDIRVIIQLMQYHNKAYLLNIPSWDWKQGDDVICLAELKLGFIAQSCLAPGFSTMMANLFAMRSFKTTMFHQIETASSCN
;
A
#
# COMPACT_ATOMS: atom_id res chain seq x y z
N MET A 1 -17.58 -35.66 72.99
CA MET A 1 -16.56 -36.73 72.93
C MET A 1 -15.23 -36.04 73.11
N SER A 2 -14.66 -36.22 74.30
CA SER A 2 -13.33 -35.81 74.76
C SER A 2 -12.23 -36.31 73.78
N THR A 3 -10.98 -35.83 73.74
CA THR A 3 -10.01 -35.63 74.83
C THR A 3 -8.70 -35.05 74.25
N ASP A 4 -8.05 -34.13 74.99
CA ASP A 4 -6.62 -34.06 75.42
C ASP A 4 -5.47 -34.22 74.38
N CYS A 5 -4.45 -33.36 74.25
CA CYS A 5 -3.43 -32.81 75.18
C CYS A 5 -2.03 -33.10 74.56
N CYS A 6 -1.15 -32.11 74.42
CA CYS A 6 0.12 -31.98 75.17
C CYS A 6 1.18 -31.10 74.49
N ASN A 7 1.78 -30.27 75.35
CA ASN A 7 2.96 -29.42 75.17
C ASN A 7 4.24 -30.21 74.87
N VAL A 8 5.21 -29.59 74.17
CA VAL A 8 6.64 -29.61 74.53
C VAL A 8 7.33 -28.29 74.13
N CYS A 9 8.03 -27.70 75.09
CA CYS A 9 8.84 -26.48 75.05
C CYS A 9 10.06 -26.53 74.12
N THR A 10 10.59 -25.37 73.72
CA THR A 10 11.98 -24.97 74.07
C THR A 10 12.25 -23.50 73.76
N LYS A 11 12.74 -22.78 74.78
CA LYS A 11 13.44 -21.50 74.67
C LYS A 11 14.84 -21.76 74.11
N THR A 12 15.32 -20.89 73.21
CA THR A 12 16.76 -20.75 72.92
C THR A 12 17.08 -19.31 72.50
N THR A 13 17.71 -18.59 73.44
CA THR A 13 18.88 -17.70 73.27
C THR A 13 18.90 -16.67 72.13
N GLU A 14 18.80 -15.41 72.53
CA GLU A 14 19.49 -14.29 71.87
C GLU A 14 21.00 -14.55 71.80
N SER A 15 21.58 -14.43 70.61
CA SER A 15 23.01 -14.21 70.40
C SER A 15 23.21 -13.40 69.10
N PRO A 16 24.25 -12.55 69.00
CA PRO A 16 24.33 -11.51 67.99
C PRO A 16 24.74 -12.10 66.65
N ILE A 17 23.96 -11.85 65.60
CA ILE A 17 24.35 -12.23 64.24
C ILE A 17 25.35 -11.19 63.75
N THR A 18 26.61 -11.62 63.78
CA THR A 18 27.76 -11.09 63.06
C THR A 18 27.36 -10.76 61.61
N THR A 19 27.62 -9.52 61.20
CA THR A 19 27.55 -9.07 59.80
C THR A 19 28.40 -9.96 58.90
N THR A 20 27.75 -10.87 58.19
CA THR A 20 28.24 -11.41 56.92
C THR A 20 27.28 -10.91 55.85
N LEU A 21 27.77 -9.98 55.02
CA LEU A 21 27.13 -9.57 53.78
C LEU A 21 26.86 -10.81 52.91
N SER A 22 25.66 -11.34 52.97
CA SER A 22 25.11 -12.19 51.93
C SER A 22 24.59 -11.28 50.83
N ASP A 23 25.29 -11.25 49.69
CA ASP A 23 24.84 -10.66 48.44
C ASP A 23 23.58 -11.41 47.95
N ASP A 24 22.43 -11.03 48.48
CA ASP A 24 21.13 -11.50 48.00
C ASP A 24 20.65 -10.52 46.91
N PRO A 25 20.64 -10.91 45.61
CA PRO A 25 20.36 -9.99 44.51
C PRO A 25 18.92 -9.45 44.53
N THR A 26 18.01 -10.10 45.24
CA THR A 26 16.60 -9.70 45.40
C THR A 26 16.42 -8.47 46.27
N ILE A 27 17.18 -8.35 47.36
CA ILE A 27 17.10 -7.23 48.33
C ILE A 27 17.58 -5.92 47.69
N ASN A 28 18.61 -5.98 46.83
CA ASN A 28 19.13 -4.81 46.10
C ASN A 28 18.17 -4.26 45.03
N VAL A 29 17.32 -5.11 44.42
CA VAL A 29 16.39 -4.70 43.35
C VAL A 29 15.18 -3.95 43.93
N GLU A 30 14.61 -4.39 45.05
CA GLU A 30 13.52 -3.66 45.72
C GLU A 30 13.98 -2.32 46.30
N LEU A 31 15.18 -2.28 46.90
CA LEU A 31 15.78 -1.02 47.38
C LEU A 31 16.07 -0.05 46.23
N CYS A 32 16.49 -0.56 45.06
CA CYS A 32 16.73 0.26 43.87
C CYS A 32 15.43 0.85 43.29
N LEU A 33 14.32 0.12 43.32
CA LEU A 33 13.02 0.57 42.81
C LEU A 33 12.25 1.47 43.78
N SER A 34 12.73 1.66 45.02
CA SER A 34 12.10 2.52 46.03
C SER A 34 12.05 4.00 45.61
N GLU A 35 13.06 4.48 44.88
CA GLU A 35 13.08 5.80 44.25
C GLU A 35 13.01 5.67 42.72
N ARG A 36 11.90 6.11 42.11
CA ARG A 36 11.75 6.17 40.65
C ARG A 36 12.55 7.35 40.09
N LYS A 37 13.42 7.08 39.10
CA LYS A 37 14.32 8.09 38.48
C LYS A 37 13.95 8.45 37.04
N TRP A 38 12.69 8.21 36.64
CA TRP A 38 12.18 8.52 35.29
C TRP A 38 12.47 9.96 34.83
N TRP A 39 12.46 10.94 35.75
CA TRP A 39 12.78 12.34 35.45
C TRP A 39 14.18 12.53 34.85
N CYS A 40 15.17 11.72 35.25
CA CYS A 40 16.54 11.82 34.71
C CYS A 40 16.58 11.49 33.20
N PHE A 41 15.75 10.55 32.76
CA PHE A 41 15.65 10.16 31.35
C PHE A 41 14.89 11.20 30.51
N LEU A 42 13.85 11.80 31.09
CA LEU A 42 13.09 12.86 30.41
C LEU A 42 13.93 14.14 30.31
N LEU A 43 14.63 14.51 31.39
CA LEU A 43 15.50 15.68 31.45
C LEU A 43 16.67 15.56 30.47
N SER A 44 17.22 14.37 30.24
CA SER A 44 18.29 14.20 29.25
C SER A 44 17.81 14.47 27.83
N SER A 45 16.59 14.07 27.48
CA SER A 45 15.97 14.34 26.17
C SER A 45 15.66 15.82 25.98
N ILE A 46 15.14 16.48 27.02
CA ILE A 46 14.87 17.93 26.98
C ILE A 46 16.18 18.73 26.90
N PHE A 47 17.19 18.32 27.67
CA PHE A 47 18.49 18.98 27.68
C PHE A 47 19.18 18.89 26.31
N THR A 48 19.19 17.72 25.66
CA THR A 48 19.77 17.58 24.32
C THR A 48 19.05 18.41 23.28
N PHE A 49 17.72 18.50 23.34
CA PHE A 49 16.93 19.37 22.47
C PHE A 49 17.27 20.87 22.68
N ILE A 50 17.24 21.35 23.92
CA ILE A 50 17.53 22.75 24.25
C ILE A 50 18.98 23.09 23.89
N LEU A 51 19.94 22.22 24.22
CA LEU A 51 21.35 22.41 23.89
C LEU A 51 21.55 22.51 22.37
N GLY A 52 20.94 21.60 21.60
CA GLY A 52 20.97 21.66 20.14
C GLY A 52 20.39 22.97 19.60
N LEU A 53 19.27 23.42 20.15
CA LEU A 53 18.59 24.64 19.72
C LEU A 53 19.45 25.88 20.01
N VAL A 54 20.05 25.93 21.20
CA VAL A 54 21.00 26.99 21.58
C VAL A 54 22.21 26.99 20.67
N ILE A 55 22.80 25.83 20.34
CA ILE A 55 23.94 25.74 19.41
C ILE A 55 23.57 26.29 18.03
N VAL A 56 22.40 25.92 17.49
CA VAL A 56 21.96 26.42 16.17
C VAL A 56 21.65 27.92 16.21
N LEU A 57 21.03 28.42 17.29
CA LEU A 57 20.79 29.86 17.46
C LEU A 57 22.09 30.65 17.63
N LEU A 58 23.06 30.13 18.39
CA LEU A 58 24.38 30.74 18.53
C LEU A 58 25.14 30.73 17.22
N TRP A 59 25.07 29.65 16.44
CA TRP A 59 25.64 29.59 15.09
C TRP A 59 24.99 30.60 14.15
N ARG A 60 23.67 30.72 14.18
CA ARG A 60 22.93 31.69 13.36
C ARG A 60 23.24 33.13 13.78
N LEU A 61 23.35 33.38 15.09
CA LEU A 61 23.74 34.67 15.64
C LEU A 61 25.18 35.01 15.28
N PHE A 62 26.10 34.05 15.36
CA PHE A 62 27.49 34.21 14.94
C PHE A 62 27.60 34.50 13.44
N ALA A 63 26.89 33.74 12.59
CA ALA A 63 26.81 34.01 11.16
C ALA A 63 26.20 35.40 10.86
N PHE A 64 25.16 35.79 11.59
CA PHE A 64 24.54 37.12 11.46
C PHE A 64 25.49 38.25 11.90
N ILE A 65 26.25 38.06 12.98
CA ILE A 65 27.23 39.04 13.47
C ILE A 65 28.45 39.12 12.54
N CYS A 66 28.96 38.00 12.04
CA CYS A 66 30.08 37.95 11.10
C CYS A 66 29.72 38.49 9.70
N CYS A 67 28.48 38.33 9.24
CA CYS A 67 28.00 38.91 7.97
C CYS A 67 27.50 40.34 8.09
N ARG A 68 27.51 40.96 9.29
CA ARG A 68 27.13 42.36 9.51
C ARG A 68 28.38 43.25 9.62
N LYS A 69 29.13 43.37 8.53
CA LYS A 69 30.10 44.45 8.19
C LYS A 69 30.53 44.20 6.73
N GLU A 70 30.32 45.09 5.77
CA GLU A 70 30.71 46.51 5.78
C GLU A 70 29.68 47.43 5.09
N PRO A 71 29.55 48.70 5.50
CA PRO A 71 29.14 49.76 4.58
C PRO A 71 30.24 50.00 3.55
N GLU A 72 29.89 50.06 2.26
CA GLU A 72 30.81 50.38 1.18
C GLU A 72 31.56 51.69 1.46
N LEU A 73 32.89 51.64 1.55
CA LEU A 73 33.76 52.83 1.53
C LEU A 73 34.93 52.62 0.56
N SER A 74 35.32 53.72 -0.10
CA SER A 74 36.09 53.85 -1.34
C SER A 74 37.33 52.96 -1.57
N PRO A 75 37.67 52.67 -2.83
CA PRO A 75 38.82 51.85 -3.19
C PRO A 75 40.09 52.70 -3.22
N ASN A 76 41.11 52.36 -2.42
CA ASN A 76 42.53 52.42 -2.78
C ASN A 76 43.42 52.22 -1.54
N ASP A 77 43.70 50.96 -1.19
CA ASP A 77 44.90 50.63 -0.41
C ASP A 77 45.36 49.18 -0.73
N PRO A 78 46.54 48.97 -1.33
CA PRO A 78 46.99 47.64 -1.78
C PRO A 78 47.26 46.66 -0.62
N LYS A 79 47.59 47.14 0.58
CA LYS A 79 47.88 46.28 1.74
C LYS A 79 46.62 45.71 2.43
N GLN A 80 45.43 46.26 2.17
CA GLN A 80 44.17 45.72 2.70
C GLN A 80 43.56 44.65 1.78
N LYS A 81 43.83 44.69 0.46
CA LYS A 81 43.39 43.65 -0.49
C LYS A 81 43.98 42.29 -0.19
N GLU A 82 45.24 42.22 0.24
CA GLU A 82 45.91 40.95 0.53
C GLU A 82 45.37 40.30 1.81
N GLN A 83 45.10 41.08 2.86
CA GLN A 83 44.46 40.57 4.09
C GLN A 83 42.97 40.22 3.90
N LYS A 84 42.23 40.96 3.03
CA LYS A 84 40.86 40.58 2.63
C LYS A 84 40.86 39.31 1.78
N ALA A 85 41.79 39.14 0.84
CA ALA A 85 41.90 37.94 0.00
C ALA A 85 42.27 36.69 0.81
N ILE A 86 43.17 36.81 1.81
CA ILE A 86 43.54 35.69 2.69
C ILE A 86 42.38 35.31 3.62
N ARG A 87 41.58 36.28 4.10
CA ARG A 87 40.38 36.00 4.93
C ARG A 87 39.19 35.50 4.14
N GLN A 88 38.97 36.04 2.93
CA GLN A 88 37.97 35.57 1.98
C GLN A 88 38.30 34.15 1.50
N GLY A 89 39.57 33.85 1.19
CA GLY A 89 39.99 32.49 0.83
C GLY A 89 39.84 31.48 1.98
N LYS A 90 39.94 31.91 3.24
CA LYS A 90 39.71 31.04 4.41
C LYS A 90 38.22 30.80 4.67
N GLN A 91 37.38 31.81 4.48
CA GLN A 91 35.91 31.68 4.55
C GLN A 91 35.32 30.94 3.34
N GLU A 92 35.88 31.10 2.14
CA GLU A 92 35.53 30.29 0.97
C GLU A 92 35.93 28.83 1.18
N PHE A 93 37.12 28.55 1.74
CA PHE A 93 37.56 27.18 2.02
C PHE A 93 36.68 26.48 3.07
N GLU A 94 36.33 27.15 4.17
CA GLU A 94 35.37 26.61 5.17
C GLU A 94 33.95 26.46 4.61
N GLY A 95 33.50 27.41 3.78
CA GLY A 95 32.22 27.32 3.07
C GLY A 95 32.18 26.14 2.10
N THR A 96 33.27 25.89 1.37
CA THR A 96 33.40 24.81 0.38
C THR A 96 33.30 23.42 1.03
N PHE A 97 33.93 23.22 2.19
CA PHE A 97 33.85 21.95 2.92
C PHE A 97 32.43 21.68 3.44
N VAL A 98 31.75 22.70 3.97
CA VAL A 98 30.37 22.55 4.48
C VAL A 98 29.38 22.29 3.35
N THR A 99 29.58 22.92 2.18
CA THR A 99 28.76 22.62 0.99
C THR A 99 29.02 21.22 0.45
N GLU A 100 30.28 20.79 0.37
CA GLU A 100 30.64 19.44 -0.09
C GLU A 100 30.09 18.36 0.85
N ALA A 101 30.20 18.56 2.16
CA ALA A 101 29.62 17.65 3.15
C ALA A 101 28.08 17.61 3.09
N LYS A 102 27.43 18.73 2.79
CA LYS A 102 25.97 18.80 2.61
C LYS A 102 25.54 18.02 1.37
N ASP A 103 26.25 18.17 0.26
CA ASP A 103 25.94 17.49 -0.99
C ASP A 103 26.17 15.98 -0.86
N TRP A 104 27.29 15.57 -0.26
CA TRP A 104 27.58 14.18 0.06
C TRP A 104 26.50 13.54 0.97
N ALA A 105 26.10 14.24 2.04
CA ALA A 105 25.04 13.76 2.92
C ALA A 105 23.67 13.70 2.21
N GLY A 106 23.39 14.65 1.33
CA GLY A 106 22.19 14.69 0.49
C GLY A 106 22.11 13.49 -0.47
N GLU A 107 23.20 13.17 -1.16
CA GLU A 107 23.29 12.00 -2.04
C GLU A 107 23.03 10.70 -1.27
N LEU A 108 23.58 10.59 -0.06
CA LEU A 108 23.44 9.39 0.78
C LEU A 108 22.00 9.18 1.26
N ILE A 109 21.27 10.24 1.57
CA ILE A 109 19.86 10.17 1.99
C ILE A 109 18.93 9.91 0.81
N SER A 110 19.22 10.51 -0.35
CA SER A 110 18.38 10.39 -1.56
C SER A 110 18.32 8.98 -2.15
N GLY A 111 19.23 8.07 -1.75
CA GLY A 111 19.29 6.71 -2.27
C GLY A 111 19.67 6.61 -3.76
N GLN A 112 20.22 7.67 -4.34
CA GLN A 112 20.70 7.68 -5.73
C GLN A 112 21.96 6.81 -5.89
N THR A 113 22.87 6.86 -4.90
CA THR A 113 24.08 6.04 -4.85
C THR A 113 23.80 4.64 -4.29
N THR A 114 24.62 3.66 -4.65
CA THR A 114 24.52 2.29 -4.11
C THR A 114 24.71 2.26 -2.59
N THR A 115 25.63 3.08 -2.07
CA THR A 115 25.86 3.30 -0.63
C THR A 115 24.65 3.92 0.05
N GLY A 116 24.01 4.91 -0.57
CA GLY A 116 22.76 5.50 -0.06
C GLY A 116 21.63 4.49 0.02
N ARG A 117 21.46 3.63 -0.99
CA ARG A 117 20.45 2.55 -0.95
C ARG A 117 20.70 1.56 0.18
N ILE A 118 21.96 1.17 0.39
CA ILE A 118 22.34 0.29 1.52
C ILE A 118 21.99 0.96 2.84
N LEU A 119 22.32 2.24 3.02
CA LEU A 119 21.99 2.99 4.23
C LEU A 119 20.47 3.02 4.46
N VAL A 120 19.69 3.34 3.44
CA VAL A 120 18.22 3.43 3.51
C VAL A 120 17.59 2.07 3.87
N VAL A 121 18.03 0.97 3.24
CA VAL A 121 17.57 -0.40 3.58
C VAL A 121 17.96 -0.76 5.01
N LEU A 122 19.17 -0.39 5.44
CA LEU A 122 19.66 -0.71 6.77
C LEU A 122 18.90 0.09 7.84
N VAL A 123 18.59 1.36 7.60
CA VAL A 123 17.70 2.18 8.44
C VAL A 123 16.33 1.52 8.57
N PHE A 124 15.76 1.03 7.47
CA PHE A 124 14.48 0.32 7.48
C PHE A 124 14.51 -0.94 8.34
N ILE A 125 15.46 -1.84 8.10
CA ILE A 125 15.59 -3.10 8.85
C ILE A 125 15.84 -2.82 10.34
N LEU A 126 16.75 -1.90 10.66
CA LEU A 126 17.06 -1.56 12.04
C LEU A 126 15.89 -0.85 12.74
N SER A 127 15.06 -0.09 12.03
CA SER A 127 13.87 0.56 12.61
C SER A 127 12.84 -0.47 13.06
N ILE A 128 12.61 -1.50 12.24
CA ILE A 128 11.72 -2.62 12.57
C ILE A 128 12.33 -3.44 13.71
N ALA A 129 13.61 -3.77 13.64
CA ALA A 129 14.29 -4.51 14.71
C ALA A 129 14.25 -3.76 16.06
N SER A 130 14.47 -2.45 16.05
CA SER A 130 14.39 -1.58 17.24
C SER A 130 12.97 -1.50 17.82
N LEU A 131 11.94 -1.57 16.97
CA LEU A 131 10.54 -1.66 17.40
C LEU A 131 10.21 -3.05 17.98
N ILE A 132 10.74 -4.13 17.41
CA ILE A 132 10.59 -5.49 17.95
C ILE A 132 11.22 -5.60 19.33
N ILE A 133 12.41 -5.02 19.53
CA ILE A 133 13.04 -4.93 20.85
C ILE A 133 12.13 -4.22 21.85
N TYR A 134 11.49 -3.11 21.43
CA TYR A 134 10.51 -2.44 22.28
C TYR A 134 9.33 -3.37 22.63
N PHE A 135 8.79 -4.17 21.71
CA PHE A 135 7.72 -5.12 22.02
C PHE A 135 8.16 -6.22 22.98
N ILE A 136 9.40 -6.69 22.87
CA ILE A 136 9.97 -7.68 23.80
C ILE A 136 10.09 -7.05 25.20
N ASP A 137 10.67 -5.86 25.32
CA ASP A 137 10.82 -5.15 26.59
C ASP A 137 9.45 -4.77 27.20
N ALA A 138 8.50 -4.33 26.37
CA ALA A 138 7.16 -3.94 26.80
C ALA A 138 6.26 -5.14 27.15
N SER A 139 6.65 -6.36 26.79
CA SER A 139 5.98 -7.58 27.26
C SER A 139 6.32 -7.89 28.73
N SER A 140 7.37 -7.29 29.28
CA SER A 140 7.69 -7.43 30.70
C SER A 140 6.79 -6.53 31.55
N ASP A 141 6.26 -7.06 32.66
CA ASP A 141 5.23 -6.39 33.48
C ASP A 141 5.72 -5.13 34.24
N LYS A 142 7.00 -4.77 34.11
CA LYS A 142 7.66 -3.72 34.91
C LYS A 142 8.10 -2.53 34.05
N VAL A 143 7.72 -1.33 34.47
CA VAL A 143 8.05 -0.06 33.77
C VAL A 143 9.52 0.35 33.97
N GLU A 144 10.08 0.07 35.15
CA GLU A 144 11.48 0.30 35.50
C GLU A 144 12.12 -1.01 36.00
N GLY A 145 13.34 -1.30 35.56
CA GLY A 145 14.14 -2.44 36.01
C GLY A 145 15.53 -2.00 36.43
N CYS A 146 16.05 -2.54 37.53
CA CYS A 146 17.44 -2.37 37.93
C CYS A 146 18.21 -3.63 37.56
N GLN A 147 18.94 -3.57 36.45
CA GLN A 147 19.79 -4.68 35.98
C GLN A 147 21.08 -4.09 35.44
N LYS A 148 22.20 -4.73 35.78
CA LYS A 148 23.52 -4.33 35.29
C LYS A 148 23.57 -4.48 33.77
N TRP A 149 24.18 -3.52 33.09
CA TRP A 149 24.32 -3.51 31.63
C TRP A 149 24.98 -4.77 31.05
N SER A 150 25.93 -5.37 31.78
CA SER A 150 26.63 -6.58 31.34
C SER A 150 25.71 -7.79 31.20
N ASP A 151 24.63 -7.85 31.98
CA ASP A 151 23.77 -9.04 32.09
C ASP A 151 22.58 -8.98 31.12
N ASN A 152 22.33 -7.81 30.49
CA ASN A 152 21.17 -7.60 29.63
C ASN A 152 21.56 -7.45 28.14
N VAL A 153 21.50 -8.56 27.42
CA VAL A 153 21.79 -8.61 25.96
C VAL A 153 20.85 -7.69 25.17
N THR A 154 19.58 -7.57 25.57
CA THR A 154 18.60 -6.73 24.87
C THR A 154 19.00 -5.25 24.92
N GLN A 155 19.52 -4.79 26.07
CA GLN A 155 20.01 -3.42 26.24
C GLN A 155 21.29 -3.15 25.43
N GLN A 156 22.18 -4.14 25.30
CA GLN A 156 23.39 -4.02 24.48
C GLN A 156 23.07 -3.87 23.00
N ILE A 157 22.12 -4.67 22.49
CA ILE A 157 21.65 -4.58 21.11
C ILE A 157 20.91 -3.24 20.89
N ASP A 158 20.08 -2.81 21.84
CA ASP A 158 19.36 -1.54 21.76
C ASP A 158 20.32 -0.35 21.64
N LEU A 159 21.39 -0.35 22.44
CA LEU A 159 22.43 0.66 22.37
C LEU A 159 23.10 0.71 20.99
N ALA A 160 23.45 -0.46 20.42
CA ALA A 160 24.07 -0.52 19.10
C ALA A 160 23.16 0.10 18.03
N PHE A 161 21.86 -0.15 18.10
CA PHE A 161 20.88 0.47 17.19
C PHE A 161 20.77 1.98 17.41
N ASN A 162 20.74 2.45 18.66
CA ASN A 162 20.66 3.89 18.96
C ASN A 162 21.94 4.65 18.54
N ILE A 163 23.12 4.03 18.63
CA ILE A 163 24.37 4.60 18.08
C ILE A 163 24.26 4.75 16.57
N PHE A 164 23.75 3.74 15.87
CA PHE A 164 23.51 3.83 14.43
C PHE A 164 22.52 4.96 14.10
N PHE A 165 21.39 5.05 14.81
CA PHE A 165 20.42 6.13 14.61
C PHE A 165 20.98 7.52 14.95
N MET A 166 21.89 7.62 15.90
CA MET A 166 22.60 8.86 16.21
C MET A 166 23.46 9.31 15.02
N VAL A 167 24.23 8.40 14.41
CA VAL A 167 24.99 8.72 13.19
C VAL A 167 24.06 9.13 12.06
N TYR A 168 22.96 8.39 11.87
CA TYR A 168 21.95 8.71 10.86
C TYR A 168 21.30 10.09 11.09
N TYR A 169 21.00 10.44 12.34
CA TYR A 169 20.50 11.76 12.73
C TYR A 169 21.48 12.87 12.33
N PHE A 170 22.79 12.69 12.59
CA PHE A 170 23.80 13.69 12.19
C PHE A 170 23.94 13.83 10.68
N ILE A 171 23.86 12.73 9.91
CA ILE A 171 23.86 12.78 8.44
C ILE A 171 22.67 13.62 7.95
N ARG A 172 21.47 13.37 8.48
CA ARG A 172 20.27 14.16 8.15
C ARG A 172 20.40 15.63 8.58
N PHE A 173 20.97 15.89 9.75
CA PHE A 173 21.23 17.24 10.23
C PHE A 173 22.17 18.01 9.30
N ILE A 174 23.22 17.37 8.77
CA ILE A 174 24.16 17.98 7.81
C ILE A 174 23.48 18.26 6.47
N ALA A 175 22.69 17.32 5.96
CA ALA A 175 21.99 17.46 4.69
C ALA A 175 20.89 18.55 4.70
N ALA A 176 20.24 18.79 5.85
CA ALA A 176 19.13 19.73 5.95
C ALA A 176 19.53 21.17 5.56
N SER A 177 18.72 21.82 4.71
CA SER A 177 18.93 23.24 4.34
C SER A 177 18.66 24.17 5.52
N ASP A 178 17.54 23.98 6.22
CA ASP A 178 17.16 24.77 7.40
C ASP A 178 17.33 23.95 8.68
N LYS A 179 18.42 24.21 9.41
CA LYS A 179 18.77 23.45 10.63
C LYS A 179 17.71 23.57 11.74
N LEU A 180 17.08 24.74 11.88
CA LEU A 180 16.04 24.96 12.89
C LEU A 180 14.75 24.22 12.58
N TRP A 181 14.36 24.18 11.30
CA TRP A 181 13.13 23.49 10.90
C TRP A 181 13.31 21.97 11.00
N PHE A 182 14.49 21.48 10.62
CA PHE A 182 14.89 20.09 10.83
C PHE A 182 14.81 19.66 12.31
N MET A 183 15.26 20.52 13.23
CA MET A 183 15.15 20.22 14.67
C MET A 183 13.70 20.10 15.17
N LEU A 184 12.75 20.79 14.51
CA LEU A 184 11.33 20.77 14.86
C LEU A 184 10.54 19.73 14.04
N GLU A 185 11.22 18.93 13.23
CA GLU A 185 10.61 17.86 12.45
C GLU A 185 10.20 16.69 13.35
N MET A 186 9.06 16.06 13.05
CA MET A 186 8.51 14.95 13.86
C MET A 186 9.52 13.82 14.05
N TYR A 187 10.29 13.46 13.02
CA TYR A 187 11.29 12.39 13.11
C TYR A 187 12.47 12.76 14.01
N SER A 188 12.83 14.04 14.07
CA SER A 188 13.86 14.53 15.00
C SER A 188 13.39 14.41 16.45
N PHE A 189 12.12 14.68 16.72
CA PHE A 189 11.54 14.44 18.04
C PHE A 189 11.62 12.97 18.47
N VAL A 190 11.32 12.03 17.56
CA VAL A 190 11.47 10.60 17.85
C VAL A 190 12.90 10.27 18.26
N ASP A 191 13.90 10.81 17.56
CA ASP A 191 15.31 10.58 17.88
C ASP A 191 15.71 11.20 19.23
N TYR A 192 15.23 12.41 19.56
CA TYR A 192 15.49 13.05 20.85
C TYR A 192 14.92 12.29 22.05
N PHE A 193 13.77 11.65 21.91
CA PHE A 193 13.13 10.92 23.00
C PHE A 193 13.54 9.44 23.08
N THR A 194 14.27 8.92 22.08
CA THR A 194 14.69 7.52 22.05
C THR A 194 16.20 7.33 22.23
N ILE A 195 17.03 8.23 21.69
CA ILE A 195 18.50 8.09 21.71
C ILE A 195 19.11 8.49 23.07
N PRO A 196 18.94 9.72 23.59
CA PRO A 196 19.55 10.14 24.88
C PRO A 196 19.16 9.27 26.08
N PRO A 197 17.89 8.84 26.26
CA PRO A 197 17.52 7.96 27.38
C PRO A 197 18.27 6.62 27.37
N SER A 198 18.64 6.10 26.20
CA SER A 198 19.40 4.85 26.09
C SER A 198 20.82 4.97 26.65
N PHE A 199 21.48 6.13 26.46
CA PHE A 199 22.79 6.41 27.05
C PHE A 199 22.70 6.62 28.57
N VAL A 200 21.65 7.32 29.02
CA VAL A 200 21.39 7.51 30.46
C VAL A 200 21.09 6.19 31.17
N SER A 201 20.44 5.24 30.48
CA SER A 201 20.16 3.90 31.00
C SER A 201 21.42 3.14 31.38
N ILE A 202 22.53 3.37 30.67
CA ILE A 202 23.84 2.78 30.96
C ILE A 202 24.50 3.50 32.14
N TYR A 203 24.45 4.83 32.15
CA TYR A 203 25.05 5.63 33.22
C TYR A 203 24.39 5.37 34.60
N LEU A 204 23.10 5.06 34.62
CA LEU A 204 22.33 4.80 35.85
C LEU A 204 22.14 3.31 36.19
N ASP A 205 22.66 2.38 35.37
CA ASP A 205 22.42 0.93 35.48
C ASP A 205 20.93 0.59 35.70
N ARG A 206 20.04 1.32 35.00
CA ARG A 206 18.58 1.22 35.13
C ARG A 206 17.92 1.26 33.77
N THR A 207 16.99 0.35 33.52
CA THR A 207 16.16 0.33 32.32
C THR A 207 14.82 1.03 32.58
N TRP A 208 14.40 1.84 31.60
CA TRP A 208 13.09 2.51 31.62
C TRP A 208 12.44 2.36 30.25
N ILE A 209 11.20 1.83 30.24
CA ILE A 209 10.43 1.65 29.01
C ILE A 209 10.06 3.02 28.41
N GLY A 210 9.62 3.96 29.26
CA GLY A 210 9.41 5.37 28.93
C GLY A 210 8.76 5.64 27.58
N LEU A 211 9.40 6.52 26.79
CA LEU A 211 8.92 6.97 25.49
C LEU A 211 9.43 6.10 24.32
N ARG A 212 9.91 4.88 24.57
CA ARG A 212 10.41 3.98 23.52
C ARG A 212 9.35 3.60 22.47
N PHE A 213 8.07 3.68 22.82
CA PHE A 213 6.96 3.45 21.87
C PHE A 213 6.96 4.44 20.70
N LEU A 214 7.58 5.63 20.83
CA LEU A 214 7.71 6.60 19.73
C LEU A 214 8.48 6.02 18.53
N ARG A 215 9.24 4.94 18.71
CA ARG A 215 9.86 4.18 17.61
C ARG A 215 8.84 3.70 16.59
N ALA A 216 7.58 3.46 16.98
CA ALA A 216 6.51 3.08 16.05
C ALA A 216 6.22 4.17 15.01
N LEU A 217 6.44 5.45 15.32
CA LEU A 217 6.31 6.56 14.37
C LEU A 217 7.32 6.47 13.22
N ARG A 218 8.43 5.74 13.38
CA ARG A 218 9.38 5.51 12.28
C ARG A 218 8.79 4.65 11.17
N LEU A 219 7.70 3.90 11.41
CA LEU A 219 7.00 3.20 10.34
C LEU A 219 6.47 4.17 9.28
N MET A 220 6.16 5.43 9.64
CA MET A 220 5.68 6.44 8.68
C MET A 220 6.65 6.72 7.53
N THR A 221 7.96 6.43 7.67
CA THR A 221 8.95 6.63 6.58
C THR A 221 9.03 5.45 5.61
N VAL A 222 8.39 4.32 5.95
CA VAL A 222 8.42 3.09 5.12
C VAL A 222 7.94 3.32 3.68
N PRO A 223 6.84 4.05 3.41
CA PRO A 223 6.40 4.30 2.04
C PRO A 223 7.45 5.07 1.22
N ASP A 224 8.09 6.08 1.81
CA ASP A 224 9.12 6.90 1.16
C ASP A 224 10.36 6.04 0.85
N ILE A 225 10.77 5.20 1.80
CA ILE A 225 11.87 4.24 1.63
C ILE A 225 11.55 3.27 0.48
N LEU A 226 10.35 2.71 0.44
CA LEU A 226 9.94 1.78 -0.62
C LEU A 226 9.85 2.45 -2.00
N GLN A 227 9.54 3.75 -2.03
CA GLN A 227 9.59 4.58 -3.24
C GLN A 227 11.03 4.82 -3.70
N TYR A 228 11.95 5.15 -2.78
CA TYR A 228 13.38 5.30 -3.10
C TYR A 228 14.00 4.00 -3.65
N LEU A 229 13.54 2.85 -3.17
CA LEU A 229 13.97 1.53 -3.65
C LEU A 229 13.28 1.10 -4.97
N ASN A 230 12.44 1.94 -5.59
CA ASN A 230 11.68 1.64 -6.80
C ASN A 230 10.78 0.39 -6.69
N ILE A 231 10.36 0.02 -5.47
CA ILE A 231 9.45 -1.11 -5.22
C ILE A 231 8.01 -0.66 -5.49
N LEU A 232 7.63 0.51 -5.00
CA LEU A 232 6.31 1.11 -5.23
C LEU A 232 6.37 2.03 -6.45
N LYS A 233 5.77 1.60 -7.56
CA LYS A 233 5.79 2.34 -8.84
C LYS A 233 4.47 3.06 -9.14
N THR A 234 3.36 2.53 -8.67
CA THR A 234 2.01 3.04 -8.98
C THR A 234 1.55 4.01 -7.90
N SER A 235 0.88 5.10 -8.30
CA SER A 235 0.30 6.09 -7.38
C SER A 235 -0.65 5.44 -6.36
N SER A 236 -1.48 4.50 -6.80
CA SER A 236 -2.39 3.73 -5.93
C SER A 236 -1.64 2.91 -4.88
N SER A 237 -0.53 2.26 -5.25
CA SER A 237 0.26 1.45 -4.31
C SER A 237 1.04 2.31 -3.31
N ILE A 238 1.52 3.49 -3.74
CA ILE A 238 2.19 4.45 -2.86
C ILE A 238 1.20 5.00 -1.84
N ARG A 239 0.02 5.43 -2.30
CA ARG A 239 -1.06 5.94 -1.43
C ARG A 239 -1.53 4.88 -0.44
N LEU A 240 -1.71 3.64 -0.89
CA LEU A 240 -2.07 2.51 -0.02
C LEU A 240 -1.02 2.29 1.08
N ALA A 241 0.27 2.22 0.72
CA ALA A 241 1.35 2.04 1.67
C ALA A 241 1.42 3.20 2.69
N GLN A 242 1.20 4.44 2.25
CA GLN A 242 1.15 5.62 3.11
C GLN A 242 0.00 5.53 4.13
N LEU A 243 -1.22 5.23 3.69
CA LEU A 243 -2.37 5.10 4.59
C LEU A 243 -2.17 3.99 5.62
N VAL A 244 -1.74 2.81 5.17
CA VAL A 244 -1.50 1.65 6.05
C VAL A 244 -0.41 1.96 7.07
N SER A 245 0.68 2.58 6.63
CA SER A 245 1.78 2.95 7.52
C SER A 245 1.36 4.00 8.57
N ILE A 246 0.65 5.06 8.15
CA ILE A 246 0.13 6.10 9.07
C ILE A 246 -0.84 5.47 10.07
N PHE A 247 -1.76 4.62 9.61
CA PHE A 247 -2.73 3.97 10.48
C PHE A 247 -2.05 3.09 11.54
N ILE A 248 -1.13 2.20 11.13
CA ILE A 248 -0.42 1.29 12.03
C ILE A 248 0.47 2.07 13.01
N SER A 249 1.21 3.07 12.53
CA SER A 249 2.13 3.86 13.38
C SER A 249 1.39 4.66 14.45
N VAL A 250 0.28 5.34 14.10
CA VAL A 250 -0.54 6.08 15.07
C VAL A 250 -1.19 5.14 16.08
N TRP A 251 -1.73 4.00 15.62
CA TRP A 251 -2.36 3.01 16.49
C TRP A 251 -1.37 2.42 17.51
N LEU A 252 -0.19 1.99 17.07
CA LEU A 252 0.85 1.42 17.95
C LEU A 252 1.41 2.48 18.90
N THR A 253 1.64 3.71 18.43
CA THR A 253 2.13 4.80 19.29
C THR A 253 1.13 5.13 20.38
N ALA A 254 -0.16 5.23 20.04
CA ALA A 254 -1.21 5.48 21.02
C ALA A 254 -1.36 4.33 22.03
N ALA A 255 -1.19 3.09 21.59
CA ALA A 255 -1.19 1.93 22.49
C ALA A 255 -0.03 2.01 23.49
N GLY A 256 1.14 2.44 23.03
CA GLY A 256 2.30 2.69 23.87
C GLY A 256 2.11 3.83 24.86
N ILE A 257 1.40 4.90 24.49
CA ILE A 257 1.04 6.01 25.40
C ILE A 257 0.14 5.47 26.52
N ILE A 258 -0.94 4.77 26.17
CA ILE A 258 -1.86 4.20 27.18
C ILE A 258 -1.14 3.19 28.07
N HIS A 259 -0.32 2.31 27.49
CA HIS A 259 0.51 1.37 28.23
C HIS A 259 1.43 2.08 29.24
N LEU A 260 2.07 3.18 28.84
CA LEU A 260 2.89 3.97 29.76
C LEU A 260 2.04 4.62 30.86
N LEU A 261 0.92 5.24 30.52
CA LEU A 261 0.08 5.98 31.46
C LEU A 261 -0.56 5.05 32.50
N GLU A 262 -1.16 3.93 32.07
CA GLU A 262 -1.85 2.98 32.97
C GLU A 262 -0.87 2.21 33.87
N ASN A 263 0.29 1.79 33.34
CA ASN A 263 1.30 1.08 34.14
C ASN A 263 2.08 2.02 35.08
N SER A 264 2.20 3.31 34.73
CA SER A 264 2.88 4.28 35.61
C SER A 264 2.02 4.70 36.80
N GLY A 265 0.70 4.79 36.60
CA GLY A 265 -0.27 5.28 37.59
C GLY A 265 -0.50 6.80 37.52
N ASP A 266 -1.38 7.31 38.39
CA ASP A 266 -1.74 8.73 38.43
C ASP A 266 -0.57 9.63 38.89
N PRO A 267 -0.46 10.87 38.39
CA PRO A 267 0.65 11.76 38.72
C PRO A 267 0.73 12.12 40.21
N PHE A 268 1.90 12.59 40.64
CA PHE A 268 2.26 13.02 42.00
C PHE A 268 2.44 11.91 43.05
N GLU A 269 1.55 10.92 43.09
CA GLU A 269 1.64 9.84 44.09
C GLU A 269 1.77 8.44 43.47
N PHE A 270 1.70 8.31 42.14
CA PHE A 270 1.75 7.04 41.39
C PHE A 270 0.80 5.97 41.95
N LYS A 271 -0.37 6.41 42.42
CA LYS A 271 -1.44 5.56 42.92
C LYS A 271 -2.26 4.99 41.76
N ASN A 272 -2.92 3.87 42.01
CA ASN A 272 -3.78 3.15 41.04
C ASN A 272 -3.07 2.68 39.74
N PRO A 273 -1.87 2.06 39.78
CA PRO A 273 -1.32 1.44 38.58
C PRO A 273 -2.18 0.26 38.16
N GLN A 274 -2.55 0.22 36.88
CA GLN A 274 -3.23 -0.93 36.28
C GLN A 274 -2.22 -1.64 35.39
N HIS A 275 -1.75 -2.81 35.82
CA HIS A 275 -0.81 -3.63 35.05
C HIS A 275 -1.50 -4.19 33.80
N LEU A 276 -1.32 -3.50 32.68
CA LEU A 276 -1.79 -3.91 31.36
C LEU A 276 -0.59 -4.26 30.48
N SER A 277 -0.67 -5.39 29.80
CA SER A 277 0.29 -5.72 28.76
C SER A 277 0.13 -4.76 27.57
N TYR A 278 1.22 -4.47 26.87
CA TYR A 278 1.19 -3.66 25.65
C TYR A 278 0.16 -4.18 24.62
N TRP A 279 0.09 -5.50 24.43
CA TRP A 279 -0.86 -6.10 23.48
C TRP A 279 -2.32 -5.95 23.92
N THR A 280 -2.59 -5.91 25.22
CA THR A 280 -3.92 -5.60 25.75
C THR A 280 -4.31 -4.15 25.44
N CYS A 281 -3.35 -3.22 25.47
CA CYS A 281 -3.57 -1.82 25.07
C CYS A 281 -3.81 -1.68 23.55
N VAL A 282 -3.09 -2.46 22.73
CA VAL A 282 -3.30 -2.53 21.28
C VAL A 282 -4.71 -3.03 20.96
N TYR A 283 -5.14 -4.12 21.62
CA TYR A 283 -6.51 -4.65 21.53
C TYR A 283 -7.56 -3.62 21.97
N PHE A 284 -7.36 -3.00 23.13
CA PHE A 284 -8.26 -1.97 23.65
C PHE A 284 -8.45 -0.82 22.65
N LEU A 285 -7.37 -0.35 22.03
CA LEU A 285 -7.46 0.75 21.07
C LEU A 285 -8.18 0.38 19.78
N ILE A 286 -7.97 -0.82 19.23
CA ILE A 286 -8.67 -1.19 17.99
C ILE A 286 -10.18 -1.37 18.24
N VAL A 287 -10.57 -1.92 19.40
CA VAL A 287 -11.97 -2.04 19.83
C VAL A 287 -12.61 -0.66 20.04
N THR A 288 -11.85 0.29 20.57
CA THR A 288 -12.38 1.64 20.83
C THR A 288 -12.44 2.49 19.56
N MET A 289 -11.41 2.42 18.68
CA MET A 289 -11.41 3.10 17.38
C MET A 289 -12.50 2.59 16.44
N SER A 290 -12.79 1.29 16.48
CA SER A 290 -13.88 0.69 15.70
C SER A 290 -15.27 0.96 16.30
N THR A 291 -15.36 1.75 17.38
CA THR A 291 -16.60 2.10 18.09
C THR A 291 -17.36 0.90 18.67
N VAL A 292 -16.69 -0.25 18.84
CA VAL A 292 -17.31 -1.46 19.42
C VAL A 292 -17.44 -1.33 20.94
N GLY A 293 -16.35 -0.98 21.62
CA GLY A 293 -16.36 -0.63 23.05
C GLY A 293 -16.93 -1.72 23.97
N TYR A 294 -16.37 -2.93 23.97
CA TYR A 294 -16.85 -4.04 24.81
C TYR A 294 -16.88 -3.72 26.32
N GLY A 295 -15.97 -2.87 26.80
CA GLY A 295 -15.87 -2.50 28.22
C GLY A 295 -15.16 -3.54 29.10
N ASP A 296 -14.54 -4.55 28.49
CA ASP A 296 -13.70 -5.56 29.13
C ASP A 296 -12.36 -4.99 29.62
N VAL A 297 -11.76 -4.11 28.82
CA VAL A 297 -10.57 -3.31 29.16
C VAL A 297 -10.92 -1.84 29.06
N TYR A 298 -10.52 -1.05 30.04
CA TYR A 298 -10.72 0.39 30.07
C TYR A 298 -9.63 1.07 30.91
N CYS A 299 -9.38 2.35 30.64
CA CYS A 299 -8.41 3.17 31.37
C CYS A 299 -8.97 3.56 32.75
N GLN A 300 -8.24 3.24 33.82
CA GLN A 300 -8.60 3.64 35.18
C GLN A 300 -7.96 4.97 35.56
N THR A 301 -6.75 5.25 35.06
CA THR A 301 -6.00 6.47 35.40
C THR A 301 -6.65 7.73 34.83
N ILE A 302 -6.48 8.85 35.51
CA ILE A 302 -6.99 10.17 35.09
C ILE A 302 -6.30 10.61 33.80
N LEU A 303 -4.98 10.38 33.69
CA LEU A 303 -4.22 10.71 32.49
C LEU A 303 -4.60 9.82 31.31
N GLY A 304 -4.78 8.51 31.52
CA GLY A 304 -5.20 7.59 30.48
C GLY A 304 -6.59 7.93 29.94
N ARG A 305 -7.55 8.24 30.81
CA ARG A 305 -8.89 8.71 30.41
C ARG A 305 -8.85 10.03 29.65
N THR A 306 -8.06 10.98 30.13
CA THR A 306 -7.90 12.28 29.45
C THR A 306 -7.30 12.11 28.06
N PHE A 307 -6.25 11.30 27.95
CA PHE A 307 -5.65 10.95 26.66
C PHE A 307 -6.67 10.28 25.74
N LEU A 308 -7.44 9.30 26.24
CA LEU A 308 -8.44 8.59 25.46
C LEU A 308 -9.51 9.53 24.88
N VAL A 309 -9.98 10.52 25.65
CA VAL A 309 -10.97 11.49 25.16
C VAL A 309 -10.43 12.30 23.97
N PHE A 310 -9.21 12.83 24.06
CA PHE A 310 -8.59 13.53 22.94
C PHE A 310 -8.27 12.60 21.77
N PHE A 311 -7.81 11.39 22.09
CA PHE A 311 -7.47 10.39 21.11
C PHE A 311 -8.68 9.95 20.30
N LEU A 312 -9.86 9.81 20.90
CA LEU A 312 -11.06 9.42 20.16
C LEU A 312 -11.52 10.49 19.16
N LEU A 313 -11.36 11.77 19.47
CA LEU A 313 -11.67 12.85 18.51
C LEU A 313 -10.85 12.73 17.22
N VAL A 314 -9.57 12.36 17.34
CA VAL A 314 -8.66 12.24 16.19
C VAL A 314 -8.70 10.84 15.57
N GLY A 315 -8.68 9.80 16.41
CA GLY A 315 -8.62 8.40 16.03
C GLY A 315 -9.87 7.94 15.28
N LEU A 316 -11.06 8.42 15.66
CA LEU A 316 -12.29 8.12 14.91
C LEU A 316 -12.27 8.76 13.51
N ALA A 317 -11.75 9.99 13.39
CA ALA A 317 -11.62 10.64 12.08
C ALA A 317 -10.65 9.87 11.17
N ILE A 318 -9.49 9.47 11.70
CA ILE A 318 -8.50 8.66 10.96
C ILE A 318 -9.09 7.30 10.59
N PHE A 319 -9.77 6.60 11.50
CA PHE A 319 -10.35 5.30 11.23
C PHE A 319 -11.44 5.39 10.15
N ALA A 320 -12.33 6.39 10.24
CA ALA A 320 -13.42 6.60 9.31
C ALA A 320 -12.93 7.00 7.89
N SER A 321 -11.80 7.69 7.76
CA SER A 321 -11.23 8.04 6.44
C SER A 321 -10.33 6.95 5.87
N CYS A 322 -9.44 6.38 6.68
CA CYS A 322 -8.40 5.47 6.18
C CYS A 322 -8.98 4.11 5.76
N ILE A 323 -9.93 3.56 6.51
CA ILE A 323 -10.43 2.20 6.23
C ILE A 323 -11.18 2.12 4.88
N PRO A 324 -12.15 3.00 4.57
CA PRO A 324 -12.82 2.96 3.25
C PRO A 324 -11.85 3.17 2.10
N GLU A 325 -10.91 4.11 2.24
CA GLU A 325 -9.93 4.41 1.20
C GLU A 325 -8.96 3.24 0.95
N ILE A 326 -8.54 2.55 2.01
CA ILE A 326 -7.76 1.30 1.90
C ILE A 326 -8.58 0.23 1.16
N ILE A 327 -9.86 0.07 1.50
CA ILE A 327 -10.75 -0.91 0.85
C ILE A 327 -10.90 -0.60 -0.64
N ASP A 328 -11.13 0.66 -1.00
CA ASP A 328 -11.26 1.08 -2.40
C ASP A 328 -9.96 0.80 -3.17
N LEU A 329 -8.80 1.20 -2.62
CA LEU A 329 -7.51 0.97 -3.28
C LEU A 329 -7.18 -0.51 -3.46
N ILE A 330 -7.51 -1.37 -2.49
CA ILE A 330 -7.35 -2.83 -2.61
C ILE A 330 -8.37 -3.43 -3.59
N GLY A 331 -9.60 -2.88 -3.61
CA GLY A 331 -10.72 -3.32 -4.42
C GLY A 331 -10.60 -3.02 -5.92
N THR A 332 -9.79 -2.04 -6.32
CA THR A 332 -9.55 -1.67 -7.74
C THR A 332 -8.81 -2.72 -8.60
N ARG A 333 -8.66 -3.97 -8.13
CA ARG A 333 -8.09 -5.03 -8.96
C ARG A 333 -9.04 -5.38 -10.11
N PRO A 334 -8.61 -5.31 -11.38
CA PRO A 334 -9.49 -5.58 -12.52
C PRO A 334 -9.97 -7.03 -12.48
N LYS A 335 -11.28 -7.21 -12.31
CA LYS A 335 -11.94 -8.52 -12.19
C LYS A 335 -11.76 -9.40 -13.44
N TYR A 336 -11.70 -8.76 -14.61
CA TYR A 336 -11.57 -9.40 -15.92
C TYR A 336 -10.14 -9.29 -16.48
N GLY A 337 -9.16 -9.33 -15.58
CA GLY A 337 -7.73 -9.48 -15.91
C GLY A 337 -7.34 -10.92 -16.24
N GLY A 338 -6.03 -11.22 -16.17
CA GLY A 338 -5.51 -12.57 -16.40
C GLY A 338 -5.36 -12.94 -17.88
N THR A 339 -4.83 -14.14 -18.13
CA THR A 339 -4.51 -14.70 -19.46
C THR A 339 -5.37 -15.91 -19.77
N LEU A 340 -5.80 -16.06 -21.02
CA LEU A 340 -6.53 -17.23 -21.49
C LEU A 340 -5.69 -18.51 -21.30
N LYS A 341 -6.26 -19.49 -20.59
CA LYS A 341 -5.63 -20.80 -20.41
C LYS A 341 -6.22 -21.78 -21.41
N ASN A 342 -5.54 -21.94 -22.53
CA ASN A 342 -6.02 -22.83 -23.58
C ASN A 342 -5.98 -24.30 -23.12
N GLU A 343 -7.15 -24.96 -23.08
CA GLU A 343 -7.23 -26.41 -22.87
C GLU A 343 -6.77 -27.10 -24.17
N ARG A 344 -5.81 -28.02 -24.07
CA ARG A 344 -5.21 -28.68 -25.25
C ARG A 344 -6.29 -29.34 -26.11
N GLY A 345 -6.55 -28.76 -27.28
CA GLY A 345 -7.47 -29.30 -28.29
C GLY A 345 -8.78 -28.54 -28.47
N ARG A 346 -9.13 -27.62 -27.57
CA ARG A 346 -10.28 -26.72 -27.78
C ARG A 346 -9.87 -25.56 -28.68
N ARG A 347 -10.70 -25.29 -29.68
CA ARG A 347 -10.54 -24.09 -30.53
C ARG A 347 -11.26 -22.95 -29.84
N HIS A 348 -10.67 -21.76 -29.90
CA HIS A 348 -11.32 -20.56 -29.42
C HIS A 348 -11.43 -19.52 -30.52
N ILE A 349 -12.43 -18.67 -30.37
CA ILE A 349 -12.71 -17.56 -31.25
C ILE A 349 -12.67 -16.29 -30.43
N VAL A 350 -12.05 -15.25 -30.97
CA VAL A 350 -11.93 -13.97 -30.29
C VAL A 350 -12.94 -12.98 -30.86
N VAL A 351 -13.81 -12.43 -30.01
CA VAL A 351 -14.84 -11.47 -30.41
C VAL A 351 -14.52 -10.10 -29.81
N CYS A 352 -14.60 -9.06 -30.63
CA CYS A 352 -14.28 -7.69 -30.24
C CYS A 352 -15.16 -6.66 -30.95
N GLY A 353 -14.91 -5.39 -30.67
CA GLY A 353 -15.68 -4.27 -31.21
C GLY A 353 -16.79 -3.82 -30.27
N HIS A 354 -18.01 -3.70 -30.77
CA HIS A 354 -19.18 -3.28 -30.01
C HIS A 354 -19.80 -4.44 -29.22
N ILE A 355 -19.32 -4.61 -27.98
CA ILE A 355 -19.76 -5.66 -27.06
C ILE A 355 -20.74 -5.04 -26.05
N THR A 356 -22.02 -5.40 -26.17
CA THR A 356 -23.10 -5.04 -25.26
C THR A 356 -23.96 -6.27 -24.96
N TYR A 357 -24.84 -6.20 -23.97
CA TYR A 357 -25.76 -7.31 -23.68
C TYR A 357 -26.56 -7.75 -24.92
N GLU A 358 -27.09 -6.80 -25.69
CA GLU A 358 -27.87 -7.09 -26.90
C GLU A 358 -27.02 -7.77 -27.97
N SER A 359 -25.86 -7.20 -28.33
CA SER A 359 -25.01 -7.76 -29.38
C SER A 359 -24.49 -9.15 -29.02
N VAL A 360 -24.07 -9.34 -27.77
CA VAL A 360 -23.58 -10.63 -27.26
C VAL A 360 -24.71 -11.64 -27.14
N SER A 361 -25.90 -11.26 -26.66
CA SER A 361 -27.04 -12.18 -26.54
C SER A 361 -27.47 -12.71 -27.90
N HIS A 362 -27.59 -11.84 -28.91
CA HIS A 362 -27.92 -12.27 -30.27
C HIS A 362 -26.82 -13.15 -30.86
N PHE A 363 -25.56 -12.76 -30.70
CA PHE A 363 -24.43 -13.55 -31.18
C PHE A 363 -24.40 -14.95 -30.56
N LEU A 364 -24.47 -15.06 -29.23
CA LEU A 364 -24.41 -16.36 -28.53
C LEU A 364 -25.62 -17.23 -28.84
N LYS A 365 -26.82 -16.65 -29.03
CA LYS A 365 -28.02 -17.41 -29.42
C LYS A 365 -27.86 -18.12 -30.76
N ASP A 366 -27.24 -17.46 -31.74
CA ASP A 366 -27.03 -18.03 -33.08
C ASP A 366 -25.76 -18.91 -33.16
N PHE A 367 -24.73 -18.54 -32.39
CA PHE A 367 -23.43 -19.21 -32.41
C PHE A 367 -23.42 -20.50 -31.57
N LEU A 368 -23.98 -20.48 -30.36
CA LEU A 368 -24.05 -21.64 -29.47
C LEU A 368 -25.41 -22.37 -29.55
N HIS A 369 -26.07 -22.30 -30.71
CA HIS A 369 -27.37 -22.94 -30.91
C HIS A 369 -27.25 -24.48 -30.95
N GLU A 370 -28.21 -25.19 -30.36
CA GLU A 370 -28.20 -26.67 -30.25
C GLU A 370 -28.17 -27.38 -31.61
N ASP A 371 -28.77 -26.77 -32.64
CA ASP A 371 -28.78 -27.31 -34.00
C ASP A 371 -27.40 -27.23 -34.71
N ARG A 372 -26.36 -26.67 -34.06
CA ARG A 372 -25.00 -26.69 -34.61
C ARG A 372 -24.25 -27.95 -34.16
N GLU A 373 -23.61 -28.60 -35.12
CA GLU A 373 -22.84 -29.83 -34.89
C GLU A 373 -21.53 -29.57 -34.14
N ASP A 374 -20.91 -28.40 -34.33
CA ASP A 374 -19.65 -27.99 -33.68
C ASP A 374 -19.90 -27.11 -32.44
N VAL A 375 -20.02 -27.73 -31.26
CA VAL A 375 -20.28 -27.01 -29.99
C VAL A 375 -19.02 -26.86 -29.12
N ASP A 376 -17.91 -27.51 -29.50
CA ASP A 376 -16.62 -27.46 -28.76
C ASP A 376 -15.74 -26.26 -29.15
N VAL A 377 -16.35 -25.08 -29.32
CA VAL A 377 -15.65 -23.82 -29.58
C VAL A 377 -15.88 -22.85 -28.43
N GLU A 378 -14.79 -22.36 -27.85
CA GLU A 378 -14.81 -21.37 -26.79
C GLU A 378 -14.87 -19.95 -27.38
N VAL A 379 -15.71 -19.09 -26.81
CA VAL A 379 -15.87 -17.70 -27.24
C VAL A 379 -15.20 -16.77 -26.24
N VAL A 380 -14.19 -16.03 -26.70
CA VAL A 380 -13.42 -15.12 -25.88
C VAL A 380 -13.74 -13.68 -26.27
N PHE A 381 -14.39 -12.94 -25.38
CA PHE A 381 -14.69 -11.53 -25.59
C PHE A 381 -13.54 -10.64 -25.08
N LEU A 382 -13.05 -9.73 -25.92
CA LEU A 382 -12.07 -8.71 -25.53
C LEU A 382 -12.65 -7.31 -25.72
N HIS A 383 -12.90 -6.61 -24.61
CA HIS A 383 -13.48 -5.26 -24.61
C HIS A 383 -12.81 -4.33 -23.60
N ARG A 384 -12.76 -3.02 -23.88
CA ARG A 384 -12.06 -2.05 -23.03
C ARG A 384 -12.80 -1.76 -21.73
N LYS A 385 -14.13 -1.70 -21.79
CA LYS A 385 -14.99 -1.43 -20.63
C LYS A 385 -15.36 -2.73 -19.94
N GLU A 386 -15.58 -2.66 -18.63
CA GLU A 386 -16.13 -3.78 -17.87
C GLU A 386 -17.56 -4.08 -18.33
N PRO A 387 -18.00 -5.35 -18.27
CA PRO A 387 -19.35 -5.72 -18.66
C PRO A 387 -20.36 -5.20 -17.65
N ASP A 388 -21.49 -4.67 -18.15
CA ASP A 388 -22.61 -4.28 -17.30
C ASP A 388 -23.19 -5.51 -16.57
N LEU A 389 -23.93 -5.29 -15.47
CA LEU A 389 -24.48 -6.38 -14.63
C LEU A 389 -25.30 -7.41 -15.42
N GLU A 390 -26.03 -6.98 -16.45
CA GLU A 390 -26.80 -7.86 -17.33
C GLU A 390 -25.89 -8.74 -18.19
N LEU A 391 -24.83 -8.17 -18.75
CA LEU A 391 -23.84 -8.89 -19.52
C LEU A 391 -23.04 -9.84 -18.61
N GLU A 392 -22.69 -9.43 -17.40
CA GLU A 392 -22.08 -10.32 -16.40
C GLU A 392 -22.98 -11.53 -16.09
N GLY A 393 -24.29 -11.31 -15.94
CA GLY A 393 -25.27 -12.39 -15.77
C GLY A 393 -25.30 -13.35 -16.96
N LEU A 394 -25.22 -12.82 -18.19
CA LEU A 394 -25.17 -13.63 -19.41
C LEU A 394 -23.88 -14.45 -19.54
N LEU A 395 -22.73 -13.86 -19.19
CA LEU A 395 -21.43 -14.53 -19.19
C LEU A 395 -21.41 -15.67 -18.17
N LYS A 396 -21.91 -15.43 -16.95
CA LYS A 396 -22.01 -16.46 -15.90
C LYS A 396 -22.89 -17.64 -16.30
N ARG A 397 -23.93 -17.42 -17.11
CA ARG A 397 -24.79 -18.49 -17.62
C ARG A 397 -24.06 -19.43 -18.59
N HIS A 398 -23.06 -18.93 -19.31
CA HIS A 398 -22.27 -19.68 -20.29
C HIS A 398 -20.81 -19.81 -19.85
N TYR A 399 -20.56 -19.95 -18.54
CA TYR A 399 -19.21 -19.90 -17.96
C TYR A 399 -18.24 -20.95 -18.53
N THR A 400 -18.73 -22.08 -19.05
CA THR A 400 -17.89 -23.14 -19.62
C THR A 400 -17.49 -22.90 -21.08
N THR A 401 -18.20 -22.02 -21.78
CA THR A 401 -18.01 -21.78 -23.22
C THR A 401 -17.65 -20.34 -23.54
N VAL A 402 -17.78 -19.43 -22.57
CA VAL A 402 -17.57 -18.00 -22.77
C VAL A 402 -16.68 -17.41 -21.68
N GLU A 403 -15.58 -16.79 -22.12
CA GLU A 403 -14.70 -15.99 -21.25
C GLU A 403 -14.69 -14.52 -21.69
N PHE A 404 -14.45 -13.62 -20.73
CA PHE A 404 -14.37 -12.18 -20.98
C PHE A 404 -13.09 -11.60 -20.40
N PHE A 405 -12.36 -10.84 -21.22
CA PHE A 405 -11.16 -10.13 -20.86
C PHE A 405 -11.32 -8.63 -21.08
N GLN A 406 -10.90 -7.84 -20.09
CA GLN A 406 -10.91 -6.38 -20.17
C GLN A 406 -9.61 -5.88 -20.81
N GLY A 407 -9.63 -5.39 -22.04
CA GLY A 407 -8.45 -4.90 -22.77
C GLY A 407 -8.79 -4.34 -24.15
N THR A 408 -7.77 -4.07 -24.98
CA THR A 408 -7.97 -3.53 -26.33
C THR A 408 -7.21 -4.31 -27.40
N MET A 409 -7.85 -4.48 -28.56
CA MET A 409 -7.20 -5.07 -29.75
C MET A 409 -6.02 -4.26 -30.26
N MET A 410 -5.90 -2.99 -29.88
CA MET A 410 -4.81 -2.11 -30.30
C MET A 410 -3.48 -2.38 -29.57
N ASN A 411 -3.52 -3.18 -28.50
CA ASN A 411 -2.37 -3.45 -27.65
C ASN A 411 -1.91 -4.90 -27.85
N ALA A 412 -0.66 -5.09 -28.29
CA ALA A 412 -0.09 -6.42 -28.53
C ALA A 412 -0.10 -7.31 -27.28
N VAL A 413 0.07 -6.73 -26.08
CA VAL A 413 0.04 -7.49 -24.81
C VAL A 413 -1.35 -8.08 -24.56
N ASP A 414 -2.42 -7.35 -24.93
CA ASP A 414 -3.79 -7.85 -24.80
C ASP A 414 -4.10 -8.94 -25.84
N LEU A 415 -3.54 -8.83 -27.05
CA LEU A 415 -3.66 -9.85 -28.10
C LEU A 415 -2.94 -11.15 -27.70
N GLU A 416 -1.77 -11.05 -27.08
CA GLU A 416 -1.04 -12.19 -26.51
C GLU A 416 -1.83 -12.84 -25.38
N ARG A 417 -2.44 -12.03 -24.51
CA ARG A 417 -3.22 -12.47 -23.34
C ARG A 417 -4.46 -13.29 -23.71
N VAL A 418 -5.12 -12.96 -24.82
CA VAL A 418 -6.24 -13.75 -25.38
C VAL A 418 -5.79 -14.74 -26.46
N LYS A 419 -4.48 -14.92 -26.65
CA LYS A 419 -3.86 -15.86 -27.58
C LYS A 419 -4.42 -15.77 -29.00
N VAL A 420 -4.46 -14.57 -29.57
CA VAL A 420 -5.01 -14.35 -30.93
C VAL A 420 -4.33 -15.24 -31.98
N HIS A 421 -3.03 -15.45 -31.88
CA HIS A 421 -2.27 -16.32 -32.80
C HIS A 421 -2.69 -17.81 -32.79
N GLU A 422 -3.31 -18.30 -31.70
CA GLU A 422 -3.86 -19.67 -31.60
C GLU A 422 -5.35 -19.73 -31.93
N ALA A 423 -6.01 -18.56 -32.11
CA ALA A 423 -7.45 -18.50 -32.33
C ALA A 423 -7.83 -18.91 -33.76
N ASP A 424 -8.98 -19.57 -33.91
CA ASP A 424 -9.48 -20.03 -35.21
C ASP A 424 -9.98 -18.86 -36.07
N ALA A 425 -10.60 -17.86 -35.43
CA ALA A 425 -11.03 -16.64 -36.08
C ALA A 425 -11.15 -15.46 -35.10
N CYS A 426 -11.08 -14.25 -35.64
CA CYS A 426 -11.43 -13.01 -34.95
C CYS A 426 -12.68 -12.38 -35.56
N LEU A 427 -13.69 -12.08 -34.72
CA LEU A 427 -14.91 -11.38 -35.14
C LEU A 427 -14.91 -9.95 -34.60
N VAL A 428 -15.14 -8.98 -35.48
CA VAL A 428 -15.23 -7.55 -35.16
C VAL A 428 -16.69 -7.10 -35.35
N LEU A 429 -17.38 -6.86 -34.24
CA LEU A 429 -18.77 -6.40 -34.21
C LEU A 429 -18.84 -4.87 -34.29
N ALA A 430 -19.79 -4.35 -35.06
CA ALA A 430 -20.01 -2.91 -35.21
C ALA A 430 -21.25 -2.42 -34.44
N ASN A 431 -21.19 -1.19 -33.92
CA ASN A 431 -22.36 -0.54 -33.37
C ASN A 431 -23.32 -0.07 -34.48
N LYS A 432 -24.45 -0.76 -34.62
CA LYS A 432 -25.47 -0.48 -35.64
C LYS A 432 -26.20 0.85 -35.44
N TYR A 433 -26.17 1.40 -34.22
CA TYR A 433 -26.91 2.59 -33.81
C TYR A 433 -25.96 3.75 -33.43
N CYS A 434 -24.76 3.80 -34.02
CA CYS A 434 -23.80 4.87 -33.82
C CYS A 434 -24.29 6.21 -34.43
N GLN A 435 -23.81 7.34 -33.88
CA GLN A 435 -24.12 8.67 -34.41
C GLN A 435 -23.38 8.94 -35.72
N ASP A 436 -22.13 8.50 -35.80
CA ASP A 436 -21.26 8.64 -36.97
C ASP A 436 -20.81 7.24 -37.44
N PRO A 437 -21.42 6.71 -38.52
CA PRO A 437 -21.07 5.42 -39.09
C PRO A 437 -19.63 5.33 -39.61
N ASP A 438 -19.10 6.43 -40.15
CA ASP A 438 -17.76 6.43 -40.73
C ASP A 438 -16.69 6.34 -39.63
N ALA A 439 -16.91 7.01 -38.50
CA ALA A 439 -16.04 6.91 -37.33
C ALA A 439 -16.01 5.49 -36.72
N GLU A 440 -17.17 4.83 -36.63
CA GLU A 440 -17.27 3.45 -36.14
C GLU A 440 -16.57 2.47 -37.08
N ASP A 441 -16.76 2.62 -38.40
CA ASP A 441 -16.07 1.81 -39.41
C ASP A 441 -14.56 2.03 -39.38
N ALA A 442 -14.10 3.28 -39.27
CA ALA A 442 -12.67 3.59 -39.13
C ALA A 442 -12.07 2.90 -37.89
N ALA A 443 -12.77 2.92 -36.75
CA ALA A 443 -12.34 2.22 -35.55
C ALA A 443 -12.27 0.70 -35.74
N ASN A 444 -13.24 0.11 -36.44
CA ASN A 444 -13.24 -1.33 -36.76
C ASN A 444 -12.10 -1.72 -37.72
N ILE A 445 -11.85 -0.91 -38.75
CA ILE A 445 -10.73 -1.11 -39.69
C ILE A 445 -9.40 -1.05 -38.93
N MET A 446 -9.22 -0.10 -38.01
CA MET A 446 -8.02 -0.04 -37.18
C MET A 446 -7.83 -1.28 -36.29
N ARG A 447 -8.91 -1.88 -35.78
CA ARG A 447 -8.84 -3.14 -35.04
C ARG A 447 -8.35 -4.28 -35.95
N VAL A 448 -8.85 -4.36 -37.19
CA VAL A 448 -8.39 -5.35 -38.18
C VAL A 448 -6.91 -5.19 -38.49
N ILE A 449 -6.46 -3.96 -38.75
CA ILE A 449 -5.04 -3.66 -38.99
C ILE A 449 -4.20 -4.15 -37.80
N SER A 450 -4.63 -3.87 -36.57
CA SER A 450 -3.91 -4.31 -35.36
C SER A 450 -3.84 -5.84 -35.24
N ILE A 451 -4.96 -6.53 -35.51
CA ILE A 451 -5.02 -8.00 -35.47
C ILE A 451 -4.11 -8.61 -36.53
N LYS A 452 -4.21 -8.15 -37.78
CA LYS A 452 -3.39 -8.66 -38.90
C LYS A 452 -1.91 -8.36 -38.69
N ASN A 453 -1.57 -7.16 -38.21
CA ASN A 453 -0.19 -6.81 -37.89
C ASN A 453 0.41 -7.66 -36.74
N TYR A 454 -0.42 -8.25 -35.87
CA TYR A 454 0.02 -9.19 -34.85
C TYR A 454 0.08 -10.63 -35.36
N SER A 455 -0.89 -11.04 -36.17
CA SER A 455 -1.00 -12.38 -36.76
C SER A 455 -1.57 -12.26 -38.17
N ASP A 456 -0.75 -12.45 -39.20
CA ASP A 456 -1.17 -12.27 -40.60
C ASP A 456 -2.13 -13.38 -41.08
N ASP A 457 -1.89 -14.62 -40.65
CA ASP A 457 -2.60 -15.82 -41.12
C ASP A 457 -4.00 -16.04 -40.48
N ILE A 458 -4.41 -15.17 -39.54
CA ILE A 458 -5.67 -15.36 -38.82
C ILE A 458 -6.86 -14.96 -39.68
N ARG A 459 -7.93 -15.75 -39.66
CA ARG A 459 -9.20 -15.40 -40.30
C ARG A 459 -9.89 -14.26 -39.55
N VAL A 460 -10.20 -13.16 -40.23
CA VAL A 460 -10.91 -12.00 -39.64
C VAL A 460 -12.24 -11.76 -40.33
N ILE A 461 -13.32 -11.72 -39.54
CA ILE A 461 -14.67 -11.38 -40.01
C ILE A 461 -15.07 -10.04 -39.38
N ILE A 462 -15.33 -9.04 -40.21
CA ILE A 462 -15.65 -7.67 -39.76
C ILE A 462 -17.03 -7.23 -40.24
N GLN A 463 -17.76 -6.56 -39.36
CA GLN A 463 -18.96 -5.81 -39.72
C GLN A 463 -18.61 -4.36 -40.07
N LEU A 464 -19.08 -3.89 -41.22
CA LEU A 464 -19.01 -2.49 -41.62
C LEU A 464 -20.41 -1.91 -41.82
N MET A 465 -20.56 -0.62 -41.51
CA MET A 465 -21.78 0.14 -41.70
C MET A 465 -21.91 0.61 -43.15
N GLN A 466 -20.87 1.25 -43.69
CA GLN A 466 -20.88 1.86 -45.01
C GLN A 466 -20.11 1.05 -46.05
N TYR A 467 -20.56 1.13 -47.31
CA TYR A 467 -19.93 0.39 -48.41
C TYR A 467 -18.59 0.96 -48.83
N HIS A 468 -18.43 2.29 -48.89
CA HIS A 468 -17.18 2.91 -49.34
C HIS A 468 -16.00 2.58 -48.43
N ASN A 469 -16.24 2.39 -47.13
CA ASN A 469 -15.20 2.03 -46.16
C ASN A 469 -14.63 0.62 -46.39
N LYS A 470 -15.36 -0.26 -47.08
CA LYS A 470 -14.91 -1.61 -47.47
C LYS A 470 -13.63 -1.57 -48.31
N ALA A 471 -13.44 -0.52 -49.12
CA ALA A 471 -12.25 -0.39 -49.97
C ALA A 471 -10.95 -0.29 -49.16
N TYR A 472 -11.00 0.28 -47.95
CA TYR A 472 -9.81 0.40 -47.11
C TYR A 472 -9.29 -0.96 -46.61
N LEU A 473 -10.18 -1.93 -46.37
CA LEU A 473 -9.80 -3.28 -45.96
C LEU A 473 -9.06 -4.03 -47.08
N LEU A 474 -9.50 -3.86 -48.32
CA LEU A 474 -8.86 -4.48 -49.49
C LEU A 474 -7.46 -3.92 -49.78
N ASN A 475 -7.13 -2.76 -49.22
CA ASN A 475 -5.80 -2.16 -49.34
C ASN A 475 -4.82 -2.68 -48.28
N ILE A 476 -5.28 -3.46 -47.30
CA ILE A 476 -4.42 -4.07 -46.29
C ILE A 476 -3.69 -5.26 -46.93
N PRO A 477 -2.34 -5.32 -46.87
CA PRO A 477 -1.58 -6.36 -47.58
C PRO A 477 -1.84 -7.77 -47.06
N SER A 478 -2.07 -7.91 -45.74
CA SER A 478 -2.37 -9.20 -45.09
C SER A 478 -3.85 -9.60 -45.17
N TRP A 479 -4.70 -8.82 -45.86
CA TRP A 479 -6.12 -9.15 -46.03
C TRP A 479 -6.29 -10.08 -47.23
N ASP A 480 -6.70 -11.33 -46.97
CA ASP A 480 -6.89 -12.33 -48.03
C ASP A 480 -8.28 -12.99 -47.94
N TRP A 481 -9.15 -12.63 -48.89
CA TRP A 481 -10.47 -13.23 -49.02
C TRP A 481 -10.41 -14.74 -49.31
N LYS A 482 -9.30 -15.27 -49.84
CA LYS A 482 -9.12 -16.71 -50.07
C LYS A 482 -8.88 -17.49 -48.78
N GLN A 483 -8.33 -16.83 -47.76
CA GLN A 483 -8.15 -17.40 -46.42
C GLN A 483 -9.43 -17.30 -45.57
N GLY A 484 -10.50 -16.71 -46.12
CA GLY A 484 -11.79 -16.55 -45.45
C GLY A 484 -11.95 -15.24 -44.68
N ASP A 485 -11.11 -14.24 -44.98
CA ASP A 485 -11.33 -12.87 -44.48
C ASP A 485 -12.56 -12.26 -45.14
N ASP A 486 -13.62 -12.09 -44.35
CA ASP A 486 -14.95 -11.72 -44.84
C ASP A 486 -15.39 -10.35 -44.30
N VAL A 487 -15.96 -9.52 -45.18
CA VAL A 487 -16.55 -8.24 -44.81
C VAL A 487 -18.07 -8.31 -44.91
N ILE A 488 -18.75 -8.14 -43.77
CA ILE A 488 -20.20 -8.05 -43.68
C ILE A 488 -20.58 -6.57 -43.70
N CYS A 489 -20.83 -6.02 -44.90
CA CYS A 489 -21.33 -4.65 -45.04
C CYS A 489 -22.84 -4.59 -44.84
N LEU A 490 -23.28 -3.95 -43.76
CA LEU A 490 -24.68 -3.87 -43.35
C LEU A 490 -25.52 -3.04 -44.33
N ALA A 491 -25.02 -1.91 -44.82
CA ALA A 491 -25.73 -1.11 -45.82
C ALA A 491 -25.92 -1.88 -47.14
N GLU A 492 -24.88 -2.58 -47.61
CA GLU A 492 -24.91 -3.40 -48.83
C GLU A 492 -25.95 -4.51 -48.72
N LEU A 493 -25.90 -5.31 -47.65
CA LEU A 493 -26.84 -6.41 -47.43
C LEU A 493 -28.28 -5.92 -47.23
N LYS A 494 -28.47 -4.87 -46.41
CA LYS A 494 -29.81 -4.33 -46.12
C LYS A 494 -30.48 -3.81 -47.39
N LEU A 495 -29.80 -2.97 -48.16
CA LEU A 495 -30.35 -2.42 -49.40
C LEU A 495 -30.51 -3.49 -50.48
N GLY A 496 -29.59 -4.46 -50.55
CA GLY A 496 -29.68 -5.60 -51.46
C GLY A 496 -30.92 -6.47 -51.20
N PHE A 497 -31.21 -6.81 -49.94
CA PHE A 497 -32.41 -7.59 -49.60
C PHE A 497 -33.71 -6.83 -49.87
N ILE A 498 -33.74 -5.51 -49.64
CA ILE A 498 -34.89 -4.68 -49.96
C ILE A 498 -35.09 -4.63 -51.49
N ALA A 499 -34.01 -4.43 -52.26
CA ALA A 499 -34.07 -4.41 -53.72
C ALA A 499 -34.57 -5.74 -54.30
N GLN A 500 -34.10 -6.88 -53.80
CA GLN A 500 -34.60 -8.20 -54.21
C GLN A 500 -36.07 -8.42 -53.80
N SER A 501 -36.48 -7.87 -52.66
CA SER A 501 -37.89 -7.93 -52.23
C SER A 501 -38.82 -7.09 -53.12
N CYS A 502 -38.30 -6.08 -53.82
CA CYS A 502 -39.05 -5.37 -54.86
C CYS A 502 -39.32 -6.26 -56.08
N LEU A 503 -38.44 -7.22 -56.39
CA LEU A 503 -38.64 -8.19 -57.47
C LEU A 503 -39.57 -9.33 -57.04
N ALA A 504 -39.37 -9.84 -55.83
CA ALA A 504 -40.15 -10.93 -55.24
C ALA A 504 -40.57 -10.57 -53.80
N PRO A 505 -41.82 -10.11 -53.59
CA PRO A 505 -42.30 -9.77 -52.26
C PRO A 505 -42.14 -10.92 -51.26
N GLY A 506 -41.52 -10.66 -50.12
CA GLY A 506 -41.22 -11.66 -49.08
C GLY A 506 -39.80 -12.26 -49.15
N PHE A 507 -39.00 -11.93 -50.16
CA PHE A 507 -37.63 -12.42 -50.29
C PHE A 507 -36.75 -12.08 -49.07
N SER A 508 -36.80 -10.86 -48.55
CA SER A 508 -36.02 -10.45 -47.38
C SER A 508 -36.32 -11.31 -46.15
N THR A 509 -37.59 -11.62 -45.91
CA THR A 509 -38.03 -12.44 -44.77
C THR A 509 -37.59 -13.88 -44.94
N MET A 510 -37.68 -14.42 -46.16
CA MET A 510 -37.19 -15.76 -46.49
C MET A 510 -35.68 -15.87 -46.21
N MET A 511 -34.87 -14.93 -46.72
CA MET A 511 -33.42 -14.93 -46.50
C MET A 511 -33.05 -14.73 -45.03
N ALA A 512 -33.72 -13.80 -44.32
CA ALA A 512 -33.48 -13.59 -42.90
C ALA A 512 -33.77 -14.83 -42.05
N ASN A 513 -34.83 -15.59 -42.40
CA ASN A 513 -35.16 -16.84 -41.72
C ASN A 513 -34.20 -17.99 -42.07
N LEU A 514 -33.51 -17.92 -43.21
CA LEU A 514 -32.54 -18.94 -43.62
C LEU A 514 -31.22 -18.83 -42.86
N PHE A 515 -30.80 -17.61 -42.51
CA PHE A 515 -29.57 -17.38 -41.72
C PHE A 515 -29.78 -17.46 -40.21
N ALA A 516 -30.99 -17.14 -39.73
CA ALA A 516 -31.29 -17.21 -38.30
C ALA A 516 -31.47 -18.67 -37.87
N MET A 517 -30.66 -19.13 -36.92
CA MET A 517 -30.84 -20.45 -36.32
C MET A 517 -32.12 -20.43 -35.48
N ARG A 518 -33.09 -21.26 -35.84
CA ARG A 518 -34.37 -21.35 -35.13
C ARG A 518 -34.74 -22.82 -34.94
N SER A 519 -34.71 -23.28 -33.70
CA SER A 519 -35.29 -24.56 -33.34
C SER A 519 -36.82 -24.46 -33.26
N PHE A 520 -37.53 -25.39 -33.90
CA PHE A 520 -38.93 -25.65 -33.62
C PHE A 520 -39.01 -26.51 -32.35
N LYS A 521 -39.44 -25.94 -31.21
CA LYS A 521 -39.80 -26.78 -30.05
C LYS A 521 -41.01 -27.63 -30.39
N THR A 522 -40.80 -28.91 -30.63
CA THR A 522 -41.81 -29.93 -30.96
C THR A 522 -42.75 -30.28 -29.80
N THR A 523 -42.98 -29.39 -28.83
CA THR A 523 -43.83 -29.66 -27.66
C THR A 523 -45.33 -29.51 -27.93
N MET A 524 -45.75 -28.98 -29.09
CA MET A 524 -47.17 -28.72 -29.37
C MET A 524 -47.86 -29.77 -30.25
N PHE A 525 -47.14 -30.71 -30.86
CA PHE A 525 -47.76 -31.76 -31.69
C PHE A 525 -48.13 -33.04 -30.93
N HIS A 526 -47.45 -33.34 -29.81
CA HIS A 526 -47.75 -34.55 -29.04
C HIS A 526 -49.07 -34.49 -28.26
N GLN A 527 -49.65 -33.31 -28.04
CA GLN A 527 -50.96 -33.17 -27.38
C GLN A 527 -52.16 -33.38 -28.32
N ILE A 528 -51.97 -33.30 -29.64
CA ILE A 528 -53.07 -33.42 -30.60
C ILE A 528 -53.30 -34.89 -30.99
N GLU A 529 -52.24 -35.69 -31.13
CA GLU A 529 -52.38 -37.14 -31.43
C GLU A 529 -52.98 -37.95 -30.26
N THR A 530 -52.82 -37.50 -29.01
CA THR A 530 -53.50 -38.14 -27.87
C THR A 530 -54.97 -37.74 -27.71
N ALA A 531 -55.42 -36.68 -28.39
CA ALA A 531 -56.82 -36.25 -28.36
C ALA A 531 -57.67 -36.91 -29.47
N SER A 532 -57.05 -37.37 -30.58
CA SER A 532 -57.74 -38.09 -31.66
C SER A 532 -57.89 -39.60 -31.44
N SER A 533 -57.28 -40.16 -30.40
CA SER A 533 -57.47 -41.57 -29.98
C SER A 533 -58.48 -41.74 -28.84
N CYS A 534 -59.10 -40.64 -28.37
CA CYS A 534 -60.26 -40.64 -27.49
C CYS A 534 -61.45 -39.98 -28.19
N ASN A 535 -62.02 -40.67 -29.17
CA ASN A 535 -63.44 -40.61 -29.52
C ASN A 535 -63.87 -41.89 -30.23
#